data_AF-A0A965Y4D7-F1
#
_entry.id   AF-A0A965Y4D7-F1
#
_cell.length_a   1.000
_cell.length_b   1.000
_cell.length_c   1.000
_cell.angle_alpha   90.00
_cell.angle_beta   90.00
_cell.angle_gamma   90.00
#
_symmetry.space_group_name_H-M   'P 1'
#
loop_
_entity.id
_entity.type
_entity.pdbx_description
1 polymer ?
#
loop_
_entity_poly.entity_id
_entity_poly.type
_entity_poly.pdbx_seq_one_letter_code
_entity_poly.pdbx_strand_id
1 'polypeptide(L)'
;MKPYMEVCRPESDEEIESLAKRLDRHETSLFELKAEGKSRETIEACFLLSECSGSLLPEKIEWLRASPLAKRLKEKELLRLIEQGDREESRENRWQICRTAIVNALEILRNGLPEEPHSRPLKSGSCHGDEPDDMFDESLR
;
A
#
# COMPACT_ATOMS: atom_id res chain seq x y z
N MET A 1 -19.89 43.91 5.90
CA MET A 1 -20.21 42.58 6.46
C MET A 1 -19.28 41.57 5.82
N LYS A 2 -18.32 41.02 6.58
CA LYS A 2 -17.52 39.88 6.12
C LYS A 2 -18.29 38.61 6.51
N PRO A 3 -18.61 37.69 5.60
CA PRO A 3 -19.16 36.41 6.01
C PRO A 3 -18.09 35.68 6.81
N TYR A 4 -18.50 35.13 7.93
CA TYR A 4 -17.67 34.30 8.78
C TYR A 4 -17.02 33.22 7.91
N MET A 5 -15.69 33.17 7.91
CA MET A 5 -15.01 31.96 7.49
C MET A 5 -15.49 30.87 8.45
N GLU A 6 -16.41 30.05 7.97
CA GLU A 6 -16.80 28.82 8.63
C GLU A 6 -15.51 28.03 8.82
N VAL A 7 -15.05 28.00 10.06
CA VAL A 7 -13.92 27.17 10.44
C VAL A 7 -14.43 25.75 10.24
N CYS A 8 -14.10 25.11 9.11
CA CYS A 8 -14.28 23.68 8.92
C CYS A 8 -13.66 23.02 10.14
N ARG A 9 -14.51 22.52 11.05
CA ARG A 9 -14.02 21.68 12.14
C ARG A 9 -13.30 20.51 11.50
N PRO A 10 -12.14 20.09 12.04
CA PRO A 10 -11.50 18.87 11.54
C PRO A 10 -12.53 17.74 11.62
N GLU A 11 -12.82 17.12 10.48
CA GLU A 11 -13.71 15.98 10.43
C GLU A 11 -13.13 14.84 11.28
N SER A 12 -13.99 14.14 12.02
CA SER A 12 -13.52 13.06 12.86
C SER A 12 -13.08 11.86 12.02
N ASP A 13 -12.11 11.09 12.53
CA ASP A 13 -11.66 9.82 11.93
C ASP A 13 -12.83 8.90 11.52
N GLU A 14 -13.87 8.82 12.35
CA GLU A 14 -15.06 7.99 12.12
C GLU A 14 -15.94 8.53 10.97
N GLU A 15 -16.01 9.85 10.83
CA GLU A 15 -16.71 10.50 9.72
C GLU A 15 -15.99 10.22 8.40
N ILE A 16 -14.66 10.33 8.37
CA ILE A 16 -13.84 10.05 7.19
C ILE A 16 -13.96 8.57 6.79
N GLU A 17 -13.90 7.64 7.75
CA GLU A 17 -14.15 6.20 7.50
C GLU A 17 -15.54 5.96 6.90
N SER A 18 -16.57 6.67 7.38
CA SER A 18 -17.93 6.55 6.84
C SER A 18 -18.05 7.11 5.42
N LEU A 19 -17.42 8.24 5.12
CA LEU A 19 -17.43 8.85 3.79
C LEU A 19 -16.64 8.00 2.77
N ALA A 20 -15.50 7.44 3.18
CA ALA A 20 -14.73 6.51 2.35
C ALA A 20 -15.55 5.26 1.96
N LYS A 21 -16.32 4.70 2.89
CA LYS A 21 -17.23 3.58 2.61
C LYS A 21 -18.35 3.95 1.65
N ARG A 22 -18.90 5.17 1.75
CA ARG A 22 -19.90 5.68 0.80
C ARG A 22 -19.30 5.82 -0.60
N LEU A 23 -18.05 6.28 -0.73
CA LEU A 23 -17.35 6.35 -2.02
C LEU A 23 -17.15 4.96 -2.63
N ASP A 24 -16.68 3.99 -1.84
CA ASP A 24 -16.45 2.60 -2.26
C ASP A 24 -17.74 1.92 -2.77
N ARG A 25 -18.89 2.24 -2.15
CA ARG A 25 -20.22 1.76 -2.57
C ARG A 25 -20.86 2.57 -3.69
N HIS A 26 -20.17 3.59 -4.21
CA HIS A 26 -20.70 4.55 -5.18
C HIS A 26 -21.97 5.30 -4.68
N GLU A 27 -22.16 5.42 -3.37
CA GLU A 27 -23.25 6.18 -2.73
C GLU A 27 -22.96 7.70 -2.70
N THR A 28 -21.71 8.09 -2.96
CA THR A 28 -21.29 9.49 -3.11
C THR A 28 -20.05 9.57 -4.00
N SER A 29 -19.60 10.78 -4.33
CA SER A 29 -18.43 11.07 -5.15
C SER A 29 -17.53 12.13 -4.51
N LEU A 30 -16.24 12.16 -4.88
CA LEU A 30 -15.30 13.18 -4.40
C LEU A 30 -15.76 14.61 -4.75
N PHE A 31 -16.48 14.77 -5.86
CA PHE A 31 -17.04 16.05 -6.27
C PHE A 31 -18.14 16.51 -5.31
N GLU A 32 -19.02 15.60 -4.89
CA GLU A 32 -20.06 15.89 -3.90
C GLU A 32 -19.46 16.23 -2.53
N LEU A 33 -18.45 15.49 -2.07
CA LEU A 33 -17.74 15.81 -0.82
C LEU A 33 -17.11 17.22 -0.86
N LYS A 34 -16.55 17.60 -2.00
CA LYS A 34 -16.02 18.97 -2.20
C LYS A 34 -17.13 20.02 -2.18
N ALA A 35 -18.28 19.73 -2.78
CA ALA A 35 -19.43 20.63 -2.78
C ALA A 35 -20.08 20.78 -1.39
N GLU A 36 -20.01 19.73 -0.56
CA GLU A 36 -20.41 19.74 0.86
C GLU A 36 -19.44 20.54 1.76
N GLY A 37 -18.35 21.07 1.21
CA GLY A 37 -17.37 21.86 1.95
C GLY A 37 -16.39 21.02 2.77
N LYS A 38 -16.22 19.73 2.45
CA LYS A 38 -15.21 18.90 3.11
C LYS A 38 -13.81 19.43 2.88
N SER A 39 -12.95 19.30 3.89
CA SER A 39 -11.57 19.75 3.80
C SER A 39 -10.79 18.96 2.75
N ARG A 40 -9.75 19.58 2.16
CA ARG A 40 -8.89 18.90 1.18
C ARG A 40 -8.28 17.62 1.75
N GLU A 41 -7.85 17.69 3.01
CA GLU A 41 -7.28 16.55 3.73
C GLU A 41 -8.29 15.41 3.89
N THR A 42 -9.55 15.73 4.21
CA THR A 42 -10.64 14.75 4.28
C THR A 42 -10.96 14.13 2.91
N ILE A 43 -11.03 14.94 1.85
CA ILE A 43 -11.27 14.42 0.48
C ILE A 43 -10.14 13.48 0.06
N GLU A 44 -8.90 13.85 0.33
CA GLU A 44 -7.71 13.05 0.02
C GLU A 44 -7.69 11.75 0.83
N ALA A 45 -7.97 11.81 2.13
CA ALA A 45 -8.09 10.63 2.98
C ALA A 45 -9.22 9.69 2.51
N CYS A 46 -10.38 10.25 2.16
CA CYS A 46 -11.52 9.45 1.66
C CYS A 46 -11.18 8.76 0.34
N PHE A 47 -10.53 9.45 -0.60
CA PHE A 47 -10.08 8.87 -1.87
C PHE A 47 -9.09 7.71 -1.64
N LEU A 48 -8.08 7.94 -0.80
CA LEU A 48 -7.07 6.93 -0.49
C LEU A 48 -7.67 5.71 0.22
N LEU A 49 -8.67 5.91 1.08
CA LEU A 49 -9.34 4.82 1.80
C LEU A 49 -10.33 4.05 0.93
N SER A 50 -11.11 4.72 0.07
CA SER A 50 -12.11 4.07 -0.80
C SER A 50 -11.48 3.13 -1.82
N GLU A 51 -10.26 3.39 -2.27
CA GLU A 51 -9.57 2.51 -3.22
C GLU A 51 -8.74 1.38 -2.55
N CYS A 52 -8.67 1.37 -1.21
CA CYS A 52 -7.83 0.45 -0.44
C CYS A 52 -8.61 -0.68 0.24
N SER A 53 -9.89 -0.84 -0.07
CA SER A 53 -10.78 -1.88 0.46
C SER A 53 -10.40 -3.30 -0.01
N GLY A 54 -9.54 -3.47 -1.02
CA GLY A 54 -9.23 -4.80 -1.58
C GLY A 54 -7.80 -5.11 -2.03
N SER A 55 -6.89 -4.13 -2.16
CA SER A 55 -5.52 -4.43 -2.63
C SER A 55 -4.49 -3.43 -2.11
N LEU A 56 -3.56 -3.90 -1.29
CA LEU A 56 -2.41 -3.16 -0.79
C LEU A 56 -1.28 -3.25 -1.82
N LEU A 57 -1.42 -2.52 -2.92
CA LEU A 57 -0.35 -2.41 -3.92
C LEU A 57 0.79 -1.54 -3.38
N PRO A 58 2.06 -1.88 -3.65
CA PRO A 58 3.24 -1.15 -3.17
C PRO A 58 3.19 0.36 -3.43
N GLU A 59 2.80 0.77 -4.64
CA GLU A 59 2.66 2.18 -5.03
C GLU A 59 1.65 2.88 -4.11
N LYS A 60 0.49 2.27 -3.86
CA LYS A 60 -0.58 2.84 -3.02
C LYS A 60 -0.16 3.02 -1.56
N ILE A 61 0.75 2.20 -1.07
CA ILE A 61 1.27 2.33 0.29
C ILE A 61 2.10 3.62 0.44
N GLU A 62 2.82 4.06 -0.59
CA GLU A 62 3.55 5.33 -0.56
C GLU A 62 2.60 6.53 -0.48
N TRP A 63 1.49 6.50 -1.24
CA TRP A 63 0.45 7.54 -1.17
C TRP A 63 -0.21 7.61 0.20
N LEU A 64 -0.52 6.46 0.81
CA LEU A 64 -1.03 6.41 2.18
C LEU A 64 -0.02 6.98 3.19
N ARG A 65 1.28 6.70 3.03
CA ARG A 65 2.33 7.21 3.90
C ARG A 65 2.53 8.72 3.78
N ALA A 66 2.23 9.30 2.62
CA ALA A 66 2.32 10.74 2.38
C ALA A 66 1.22 11.54 3.11
N SER A 67 0.09 10.90 3.45
CA SER A 67 -1.01 11.52 4.22
C SER A 67 -1.01 10.99 5.67
N PRO A 68 -0.62 11.80 6.67
CA PRO A 68 -0.59 11.38 8.08
C PRO A 68 -1.94 10.85 8.59
N LEU A 69 -3.03 11.49 8.14
CA LEU A 69 -4.39 11.09 8.50
C LEU A 69 -4.78 9.77 7.86
N ALA A 70 -4.58 9.61 6.55
CA ALA A 70 -4.91 8.37 5.85
C ALA A 70 -4.08 7.18 6.35
N LYS A 71 -2.78 7.40 6.62
CA LYS A 71 -1.91 6.42 7.26
C LYS A 71 -2.49 5.94 8.60
N ARG A 72 -2.81 6.88 9.49
CA ARG A 72 -3.34 6.57 10.83
C ARG A 72 -4.66 5.81 10.77
N LEU A 73 -5.57 6.21 9.88
CA LEU A 73 -6.85 5.55 9.68
C LEU A 73 -6.67 4.13 9.16
N LYS A 74 -5.78 3.93 8.18
CA LYS A 74 -5.52 2.59 7.63
C LYS A 74 -4.83 1.67 8.64
N GLU A 75 -3.91 2.20 9.45
CA GLU A 75 -3.33 1.42 10.56
C GLU A 75 -4.41 0.95 11.55
N LYS A 76 -5.33 1.82 11.92
CA LYS A 76 -6.44 1.50 12.83
C LYS A 76 -7.38 0.44 12.24
N GLU A 77 -7.69 0.53 10.95
CA GLU A 77 -8.50 -0.46 10.23
C GLU A 77 -7.84 -1.85 10.24
N LEU A 78 -6.55 -1.92 9.87
CA LEU A 78 -5.79 -3.18 9.84
C LEU A 78 -5.65 -3.81 11.24
N LEU A 79 -5.45 -2.99 12.27
CA LEU A 79 -5.42 -3.46 13.67
C LEU A 79 -6.79 -4.01 14.11
N ARG A 80 -7.90 -3.33 13.75
CA ARG A 80 -9.25 -3.83 14.04
C ARG A 80 -9.53 -5.18 13.36
N LEU A 81 -9.06 -5.37 12.12
CA LEU A 81 -9.19 -6.65 11.41
C LEU A 81 -8.45 -7.78 12.13
N ILE A 82 -7.23 -7.51 12.62
CA ILE A 82 -6.48 -8.48 13.44
C ILE A 82 -7.25 -8.80 14.72
N GLU A 83 -7.70 -7.79 15.47
CA GLU A 83 -8.45 -7.98 16.71
C GLU A 83 -9.76 -8.74 16.52
N GLN A 84 -10.41 -8.56 15.37
CA GLN A 84 -11.65 -9.26 15.04
C GLN A 84 -11.37 -10.73 14.69
N GLY A 85 -10.45 -11.00 13.76
CA GLY A 85 -10.12 -12.38 13.38
C GLY A 85 -9.45 -13.17 14.51
N ASP A 86 -8.64 -12.53 15.35
CA ASP A 86 -8.08 -13.16 16.56
C ASP A 86 -9.18 -13.52 17.58
N ARG A 87 -10.34 -12.84 17.57
CA ARG A 87 -11.50 -13.20 18.41
C ARG A 87 -12.39 -14.26 17.78
N GLU A 88 -12.64 -14.16 16.48
CA GLU A 88 -13.67 -14.94 15.79
C GLU A 88 -13.12 -16.23 15.14
N GLU A 89 -11.86 -16.23 14.70
CA GLU A 89 -11.29 -17.27 13.82
C GLU A 89 -9.96 -17.85 14.32
N SER A 90 -9.62 -17.63 15.60
CA SER A 90 -8.32 -17.97 16.24
C SER A 90 -7.79 -19.41 16.06
N ARG A 91 -8.61 -20.34 15.58
CA ARG A 91 -8.28 -21.77 15.44
C ARG A 91 -8.14 -22.26 14.00
N GLU A 92 -8.38 -21.41 12.99
CA GLU A 92 -8.26 -21.82 11.59
C GLU A 92 -6.92 -21.44 10.97
N ASN A 93 -6.28 -22.40 10.29
CA ASN A 93 -5.03 -22.16 9.54
C ASN A 93 -5.16 -21.06 8.49
N ARG A 94 -6.37 -20.79 7.99
CA ARG A 94 -6.65 -19.70 7.03
C ARG A 94 -6.49 -18.33 7.67
N TRP A 95 -6.97 -18.16 8.91
CA TRP A 95 -6.81 -16.91 9.63
C TRP A 95 -5.34 -16.57 9.86
N GLN A 96 -4.48 -17.55 10.19
CA GLN A 96 -3.04 -17.28 10.34
C GLN A 96 -2.37 -16.74 9.07
N ILE A 97 -2.78 -17.21 7.88
CA ILE A 97 -2.27 -16.72 6.60
C ILE A 97 -2.71 -15.26 6.40
N CYS A 98 -4.00 -14.97 6.59
CA CYS A 98 -4.56 -13.63 6.50
C CYS A 98 -3.91 -12.68 7.51
N ARG A 99 -3.78 -13.10 8.77
CA ARG A 99 -3.15 -12.35 9.85
C ARG A 99 -1.71 -11.99 9.51
N THR A 100 -0.93 -12.94 8.98
CA THR A 100 0.46 -12.68 8.56
C THR A 100 0.52 -11.64 7.44
N ALA A 101 -0.37 -11.74 6.45
CA ALA A 101 -0.45 -10.75 5.38
C ALA A 101 -0.83 -9.34 5.91
N ILE A 102 -1.78 -9.25 6.85
CA ILE A 102 -2.20 -7.98 7.47
C ILE A 102 -1.08 -7.38 8.34
N VAL A 103 -0.34 -8.21 9.08
CA VAL A 103 0.83 -7.76 9.85
C VAL A 103 1.92 -7.22 8.94
N ASN A 104 2.25 -7.94 7.86
CA ASN A 104 3.23 -7.46 6.87
C ASN A 104 2.79 -6.13 6.25
N ALA A 105 1.51 -5.99 5.92
CA ALA A 105 0.95 -4.75 5.42
C ALA A 105 1.11 -3.57 6.40
N LEU A 106 0.85 -3.81 7.70
CA LEU A 106 1.07 -2.83 8.76
C LEU A 106 2.54 -2.43 8.86
N GLU A 107 3.48 -3.37 8.74
CA GLU A 107 4.91 -3.10 8.76
C GLU A 107 5.32 -2.23 7.57
N ILE A 108 4.86 -2.57 6.36
CA ILE A 108 5.15 -1.78 5.16
C ILE A 108 4.53 -0.37 5.26
N LEU A 109 3.32 -0.25 5.79
CA LEU A 109 2.67 1.05 6.01
C LEU A 109 3.42 1.91 7.02
N ARG A 110 3.95 1.30 8.09
CA ARG A 110 4.69 2.01 9.15
C ARG A 110 6.08 2.43 8.70
N ASN A 111 6.84 1.46 8.18
CA ASN A 111 8.28 1.56 7.98
C ASN A 111 8.67 1.76 6.49
N GLY A 112 7.74 1.54 5.57
CA GLY A 112 8.03 1.44 4.14
C GLY A 112 8.31 0.00 3.72
N LEU A 113 8.43 -0.22 2.40
CA LEU A 113 8.90 -1.49 1.89
C LEU A 113 10.27 -1.78 2.50
N PRO A 114 10.53 -3.01 2.97
CA PRO A 114 11.91 -3.39 3.24
C PRO A 114 12.70 -3.12 1.96
N GLU A 115 13.84 -2.43 2.06
CA GLU A 115 14.80 -2.43 0.96
C GLU A 115 15.05 -3.90 0.66
N GLU A 116 14.63 -4.36 -0.54
CA GLU A 116 15.06 -5.67 -1.00
C GLU A 116 16.58 -5.67 -0.82
N PRO A 117 17.17 -6.70 -0.18
CA PRO A 117 18.62 -6.82 -0.22
C PRO A 117 18.94 -6.84 -1.70
N HIS A 118 19.56 -5.77 -2.20
CA HIS A 118 20.01 -5.68 -3.57
C HIS A 118 20.63 -7.03 -3.89
N SER A 119 19.93 -7.80 -4.73
CA SER A 119 20.43 -9.07 -5.20
C SER A 119 21.77 -8.71 -5.77
N ARG A 120 22.85 -9.11 -5.06
CA ARG A 120 24.22 -8.87 -5.49
C ARG A 120 24.22 -9.25 -6.96
N PRO A 121 24.76 -8.41 -7.87
CA PRO A 121 24.93 -8.85 -9.24
C PRO A 121 25.63 -10.19 -9.14
N LEU A 122 24.99 -11.24 -9.66
CA LEU A 122 25.64 -12.51 -9.89
C LEU A 122 26.87 -12.13 -10.72
N LYS A 123 28.02 -12.01 -10.06
CA LYS A 123 29.31 -12.26 -10.70
C LYS A 123 29.19 -13.69 -11.18
N SER A 124 28.61 -13.87 -12.36
CA SER A 124 28.95 -14.98 -13.23
C SER A 124 30.44 -14.81 -13.48
N GLY A 125 31.22 -15.45 -12.59
CA GLY A 125 32.63 -15.62 -12.77
C GLY A 125 32.84 -16.19 -14.17
N SER A 126 33.61 -15.45 -14.94
CA SER A 126 34.32 -15.94 -16.10
C SER A 126 34.89 -17.32 -15.80
N CYS A 127 34.38 -18.35 -16.47
CA CYS A 127 35.18 -19.52 -16.78
C CYS A 127 35.73 -19.26 -18.19
N HIS A 128 36.96 -18.77 -18.24
CA HIS A 128 37.82 -18.96 -19.40
C HIS A 128 37.80 -20.45 -19.76
N GLY A 129 37.26 -20.73 -20.94
CA GLY A 129 37.66 -21.88 -21.74
C GLY A 129 38.32 -21.30 -22.98
N ASP A 130 39.60 -20.96 -22.85
CA ASP A 130 40.50 -20.82 -23.99
C ASP A 130 40.53 -22.19 -24.70
N GLU A 131 39.77 -22.33 -25.79
CA GLU A 131 40.04 -23.40 -26.76
C GLU A 131 41.20 -22.94 -27.65
N PRO A 132 42.30 -23.71 -27.71
CA PRO A 132 43.45 -23.34 -28.52
C PRO A 132 43.16 -23.45 -30.02
N ASP A 133 43.62 -22.44 -30.76
CA ASP A 133 43.91 -22.47 -32.19
C ASP A 133 44.80 -23.67 -32.53
N ASP A 134 44.22 -24.79 -32.96
CA ASP A 134 44.95 -25.85 -33.66
C ASP A 134 44.66 -25.76 -35.17
N MET A 135 45.64 -25.11 -35.82
CA MET A 135 46.09 -25.27 -37.20
C MET A 135 45.57 -26.53 -37.92
N PHE A 136 44.77 -26.33 -38.97
CA PHE A 136 44.78 -27.22 -40.14
C PHE A 136 45.36 -26.46 -41.32
N ASP A 137 46.67 -26.57 -41.50
CA ASP A 137 47.36 -26.41 -42.77
C ASP A 137 48.35 -27.57 -42.86
N GLU A 138 48.14 -28.50 -43.79
CA GLU A 138 49.17 -28.84 -44.78
C GLU A 138 48.60 -29.82 -45.85
N SER A 139 48.52 -29.28 -47.07
CA SER A 139 48.85 -29.90 -48.37
C SER A 139 48.12 -31.12 -48.93
N LEU A 140 47.55 -30.88 -50.12
CA LEU A 140 47.94 -31.49 -51.40
C LEU A 140 48.63 -32.87 -51.33
N ARG A 141 47.88 -33.90 -51.70
CA ARG A 141 48.28 -34.89 -52.71
C ARG A 141 47.08 -35.63 -53.28
#